data_AF-A0A6J4F4Q9-F1
#
_entry.id   AF-A0A6J4F4Q9-F1
#
_cell.length_a   1.000
_cell.length_b   1.000
_cell.length_c   1.000
_cell.angle_alpha   90.00
_cell.angle_beta   90.00
_cell.angle_gamma   90.00
#
_symmetry.space_group_name_H-M   'P 1'
#
loop_
_entity.id
_entity.type
_entity.pdbx_description
1 polymer ?
#
loop_
_entity_poly.entity_id
_entity_poly.type
_entity_poly.pdbx_seq_one_letter_code
_entity_poly.pdbx_strand_id
1 'polypeptide(L)'
;MSDEQSNSQIGGIAAEALRQFIERIERLEEEKKALAADIKDVYAQAKSQGFDTKIMRKLISLRKMEDAEREETDQLIDLYKAALGMV
;
A
#
# COMPACT_ATOMS: atom_id res chain seq x y z
N MET A 1 -30.44 -31.99 -28.91
CA MET A 1 -30.17 -32.03 -27.45
C MET A 1 -28.69 -32.38 -27.22
N SER A 2 -27.78 -31.57 -27.76
CA SER A 2 -26.34 -31.90 -27.74
C SER A 2 -25.44 -30.72 -27.30
N ASP A 3 -26.01 -29.55 -27.02
CA ASP A 3 -25.24 -28.34 -26.68
C ASP A 3 -25.29 -27.97 -25.17
N GLU A 4 -26.11 -28.66 -24.36
CA GLU A 4 -26.25 -28.33 -22.93
C GLU A 4 -25.18 -28.96 -22.03
N GLN A 5 -24.51 -30.03 -22.47
CA GLN A 5 -23.54 -30.74 -21.63
C GLN A 5 -22.15 -30.08 -21.58
N SER A 6 -21.79 -29.28 -22.58
CA SER A 6 -20.49 -28.59 -22.67
C SER A 6 -20.40 -27.36 -21.74
N ASN A 7 -21.50 -26.62 -21.58
CA ASN A 7 -21.50 -25.35 -20.86
C ASN A 7 -21.54 -25.50 -19.32
N SER A 8 -22.04 -26.64 -18.82
CA SER A 8 -22.18 -26.89 -17.37
C SER A 8 -20.87 -27.29 -16.69
N GLN A 9 -19.94 -27.92 -17.43
CA GLN A 9 -18.70 -28.48 -16.87
C GLN A 9 -17.57 -27.44 -16.77
N ILE A 10 -17.53 -26.49 -17.71
CA ILE A 10 -16.61 -25.33 -17.66
C ILE A 10 -17.10 -24.30 -16.63
N GLY A 11 -18.42 -24.09 -16.54
CA GLY A 11 -19.02 -23.14 -15.59
C GLY A 11 -18.88 -23.55 -14.13
N GLY A 12 -18.96 -24.84 -13.79
CA GLY A 12 -18.90 -25.34 -12.42
C GLY A 12 -17.52 -25.17 -11.76
N ILE A 13 -16.48 -25.76 -12.36
CA ILE A 13 -15.11 -25.72 -11.81
C ILE A 13 -14.53 -24.29 -11.87
N ALA A 14 -14.79 -23.55 -12.95
CA ALA A 14 -14.33 -22.16 -13.05
C ALA A 14 -15.04 -21.24 -12.03
N ALA A 15 -16.33 -21.46 -11.74
CA ALA A 15 -17.05 -20.70 -10.72
C ALA A 15 -16.56 -21.02 -9.29
N GLU A 16 -16.21 -22.28 -9.01
CA GLU A 16 -15.64 -22.66 -7.72
C GLU A 16 -14.26 -22.03 -7.49
N ALA A 17 -13.38 -22.12 -8.49
CA ALA A 17 -12.06 -21.48 -8.43
C ALA A 17 -12.18 -19.95 -8.25
N LEU A 18 -13.10 -19.31 -8.99
CA LEU A 18 -13.37 -17.88 -8.85
C LEU A 18 -13.85 -17.53 -7.44
N ARG A 19 -14.78 -18.32 -6.87
CA ARG A 19 -15.25 -18.12 -5.49
C ARG A 19 -14.10 -18.20 -4.48
N GLN A 20 -13.22 -19.20 -4.60
CA GLN A 20 -12.06 -19.34 -3.72
C GLN A 20 -11.10 -18.13 -3.81
N PHE A 21 -10.87 -17.60 -5.01
CA PHE A 21 -10.07 -16.38 -5.17
C PHE A 21 -10.74 -15.16 -4.53
N ILE A 22 -12.05 -14.97 -4.73
CA ILE A 22 -12.81 -13.87 -4.14
C ILE A 22 -12.76 -13.93 -2.61
N GLU A 23 -13.11 -15.07 -2.01
CA GLU A 23 -13.10 -15.25 -0.55
C GLU A 23 -11.71 -14.98 0.05
N ARG A 24 -10.64 -15.41 -0.65
CA ARG A 24 -9.27 -15.13 -0.23
C ARG A 24 -8.95 -13.63 -0.29
N ILE A 25 -9.39 -12.93 -1.33
CA ILE A 25 -9.17 -11.48 -1.47
C ILE A 25 -9.97 -10.71 -0.42
N GLU A 26 -11.21 -11.08 -0.15
CA GLU A 26 -12.05 -10.44 0.87
C GLU A 26 -11.40 -10.54 2.26
N ARG A 27 -10.92 -11.74 2.63
CA ARG A 27 -10.16 -11.91 3.87
C ARG A 27 -8.90 -11.04 3.92
N LEU A 28 -8.15 -10.96 2.83
CA LEU A 28 -6.95 -10.11 2.76
C LEU A 28 -7.29 -8.61 2.86
N GLU A 29 -8.41 -8.16 2.32
CA GLU A 29 -8.86 -6.77 2.46
C GLU A 29 -9.33 -6.46 3.89
N GLU A 30 -9.94 -7.43 4.60
CA GLU A 30 -10.23 -7.31 6.03
C GLU A 30 -8.95 -7.20 6.87
N GLU A 31 -7.98 -8.08 6.63
CA GLU A 31 -6.67 -8.04 7.31
C GLU A 31 -5.94 -6.70 7.06
N LYS A 32 -5.94 -6.23 5.81
CA LYS A 32 -5.38 -4.92 5.43
C LYS A 32 -6.09 -3.77 6.12
N LYS A 33 -7.41 -3.83 6.27
CA LYS A 33 -8.19 -2.82 6.99
C LYS A 33 -7.86 -2.81 8.49
N ALA A 34 -7.72 -3.97 9.11
CA ALA A 34 -7.30 -4.10 10.50
C ALA A 34 -5.89 -3.50 10.70
N LEU A 35 -4.93 -3.87 9.85
CA LEU A 35 -3.58 -3.32 9.91
C LEU A 35 -3.55 -1.80 9.68
N ALA A 36 -4.38 -1.29 8.77
CA ALA A 36 -4.50 0.15 8.54
C ALA A 36 -5.07 0.90 9.77
N ALA A 37 -6.00 0.27 10.51
CA ALA A 37 -6.51 0.81 11.76
C ALA A 37 -5.41 0.84 12.84
N ASP A 38 -4.65 -0.25 12.99
CA ASP A 38 -3.53 -0.30 13.95
C ASP A 38 -2.48 0.78 13.65
N ILE A 39 -2.11 0.96 12.38
CA ILE A 39 -1.18 2.02 11.97
C ILE A 39 -1.74 3.42 12.32
N LYS A 40 -3.05 3.63 12.12
CA LYS A 40 -3.70 4.90 12.47
C LYS A 40 -3.64 5.15 13.97
N ASP A 41 -3.86 4.13 14.79
CA ASP A 41 -3.80 4.23 16.24
C ASP A 41 -2.39 4.53 16.74
N VAL A 42 -1.35 3.94 16.13
CA VAL A 42 0.05 4.30 16.40
C VAL A 42 0.32 5.79 16.12
N TYR A 43 -0.15 6.31 14.99
CA TYR A 43 -0.01 7.75 14.70
C TYR A 43 -0.81 8.61 15.68
N ALA A 44 -1.99 8.17 16.12
CA ALA A 44 -2.79 8.89 17.10
C ALA A 44 -2.08 8.95 18.47
N GLN A 45 -1.50 7.83 18.91
CA GLN A 45 -0.69 7.76 20.12
C GLN A 45 0.54 8.67 20.01
N ALA A 46 1.29 8.61 18.91
CA ALA A 46 2.44 9.48 18.69
C ALA A 46 2.05 10.97 18.73
N LYS A 47 0.90 11.34 18.12
CA LYS A 47 0.36 12.70 18.20
C LYS A 47 0.06 13.11 19.64
N SER A 48 -0.54 12.22 20.44
CA SER A 48 -0.84 12.49 21.86
C SER A 48 0.42 12.68 22.71
N GLN A 49 1.53 12.07 22.31
CA GLN A 49 2.85 12.23 22.94
C GLN A 49 3.62 13.47 22.43
N GLY A 50 3.04 14.24 21.50
CA GLY A 50 3.63 15.48 20.99
C GLY A 50 4.44 15.36 19.70
N PHE A 51 4.45 14.19 19.04
CA PHE A 51 5.16 14.02 17.77
C PHE A 51 4.36 14.55 16.57
N ASP A 52 5.06 15.13 15.58
CA ASP A 52 4.45 15.51 14.31
C ASP A 52 4.29 14.29 13.37
N THR A 53 3.07 13.79 13.29
CA THR A 53 2.73 12.65 12.42
C THR A 53 2.94 12.90 10.92
N LYS A 54 2.99 14.15 10.43
CA LYS A 54 3.31 14.45 9.03
C LYS A 54 4.79 14.19 8.77
N ILE A 55 5.66 14.64 9.68
CA ILE A 55 7.09 14.38 9.60
C ILE A 55 7.39 12.88 9.74
N MET A 56 6.71 12.18 10.65
CA MET A 56 6.85 10.72 10.78
C MET A 56 6.49 9.98 9.49
N ARG A 57 5.40 10.36 8.81
CA ARG A 57 5.04 9.78 7.50
C ARG A 57 6.12 10.02 6.45
N LYS A 58 6.69 11.23 6.41
CA LYS A 58 7.82 11.54 5.52
C LYS A 58 9.03 10.67 5.82
N LEU A 59 9.39 10.49 7.10
CA LEU A 59 10.49 9.61 7.51
C LEU A 59 10.25 8.15 7.10
N ILE A 60 9.04 7.63 7.29
CA ILE A 60 8.70 6.26 6.85
C ILE A 60 8.79 6.13 5.33
N SER A 61 8.36 7.13 4.57
CA SER A 61 8.53 7.15 3.11
C SER A 61 10.00 7.14 2.72
N LEU A 62 10.83 8.00 3.31
CA LEU A 62 12.26 8.05 3.05
C LEU A 62 12.94 6.72 3.36
N ARG A 63 12.56 6.07 4.46
CA ARG A 63 13.10 4.75 4.88
C ARG A 63 12.70 3.60 3.96
N LYS A 64 11.69 3.77 3.11
CA LYS A 64 11.29 2.77 2.10
C LYS A 64 12.04 2.94 0.78
N MET A 65 12.61 4.11 0.52
CA MET A 65 13.41 4.37 -0.68
C MET A 65 14.78 3.71 -0.54
N GLU A 66 15.33 3.26 -1.67
CA GLU A 66 16.72 2.78 -1.71
C GLU A 66 17.68 3.92 -1.41
N ASP A 67 18.81 3.63 -0.75
CA ASP A 67 19.72 4.68 -0.29
C ASP A 67 20.31 5.50 -1.46
N ALA A 68 20.56 4.86 -2.60
CA ALA A 68 21.03 5.54 -3.82
C ALA A 68 19.97 6.51 -4.40
N GLU A 69 18.70 6.10 -4.43
CA GLU A 69 17.60 6.95 -4.90
C GLU A 69 17.41 8.16 -3.96
N ARG A 70 17.59 7.96 -2.65
CA ARG A 70 17.55 9.04 -1.67
C ARG A 70 18.68 10.03 -1.88
N GLU A 71 19.90 9.55 -2.07
CA GLU A 71 21.08 10.39 -2.29
C GLU A 71 20.96 11.22 -3.57
N GLU A 72 20.52 10.60 -4.68
CA GLU A 72 20.27 11.31 -5.95
C GLU A 72 19.18 12.40 -5.76
N THR A 73 18.09 12.06 -5.06
CA THR A 73 17.01 13.01 -4.77
C THR A 73 17.50 14.19 -3.94
N ASP A 74 18.29 13.93 -2.90
CA ASP A 74 18.82 14.98 -2.01
C ASP A 74 19.78 15.92 -2.78
N GLN A 75 20.64 15.37 -3.65
CA GLN A 75 21.53 16.15 -4.51
C GLN A 75 20.74 17.07 -5.47
N LEU A 76 19.68 16.55 -6.10
CA LEU A 76 18.81 17.33 -6.97
C LEU A 76 18.06 18.44 -6.22
N ILE A 77 17.57 18.15 -5.02
CA ILE A 77 16.91 19.13 -4.16
C ILE A 77 17.87 20.27 -3.81
N ASP A 78 19.11 19.95 -3.43
CA ASP A 78 20.10 20.96 -3.05
C ASP A 78 20.52 21.83 -4.24
N LEU A 79 20.66 21.25 -5.45
CA LEU A 79 20.85 21.99 -6.68
C LEU A 79 19.71 22.99 -6.92
N TYR A 80 18.45 22.57 -6.73
CA TYR A 80 17.30 23.43 -6.94
C TYR A 80 17.15 24.51 -5.86
N LYS A 81 17.44 24.20 -4.59
CA LYS A 81 17.50 25.21 -3.52
C LYS A 81 18.54 26.28 -3.84
N ALA A 82 19.73 25.88 -4.28
CA ALA A 82 20.80 26.81 -4.65
C ALA A 82 20.35 27.71 -5.81
N ALA A 83 19.70 27.16 -6.85
CA ALA A 83 19.15 27.92 -7.96
C ALA A 83 18.05 28.92 -7.53
N LEU A 84 17.30 28.60 -6.48
CA LEU A 84 16.26 29.46 -5.89
C LEU A 84 16.76 30.40 -4.79
N GLY A 85 18.06 30.35 -4.45
CA GLY A 85 18.63 31.15 -3.35
C GLY A 85 18.16 30.75 -1.95
N MET A 86 17.74 29.49 -1.77
CA MET A 86 17.24 28.94 -0.49
C MET A 86 18.35 28.27 0.35
N VAL A 87 19.58 28.79 0.29
CA VAL A 87 20.77 28.29 1.01
C VAL A 87 20.99 28.97 2.36
#